data_AF-A0A9D6DX17-F1
#
_entry.id   AF-A0A9D6DX17-F1
#
_cell.length_a   1.000
_cell.length_b   1.000
_cell.length_c   1.000
_cell.angle_alpha   90.00
_cell.angle_beta   90.00
_cell.angle_gamma   90.00
#
_symmetry.space_group_name_H-M   'P 1'
#
loop_
_entity.id
_entity.type
_entity.pdbx_description
1 polymer ?
#
loop_
_entity_poly.entity_id
_entity_poly.type
_entity_poly.pdbx_seq_one_letter_code
_entity_poly.pdbx_strand_id
1 'polypeptide(L)'
;MYCLKCFREYPTDTDYCDPCNFLIQGEGKFGAHFMQLVRVGEEIMNDEIKPPVLSAVLENMGKVLFVVEKRLELETDSAGLAESPDEVKKVVEQPMSYALEGISCYREGLKTMGRYLDKQDNAYIKEGLALAERANDLLNLSREMSEHAARELEKIGEGSAGAMN
;
A
#
# COMPACT_ATOMS: atom_id res chain seq x y z
N MET A 1 7.36 -10.44 -0.01
CA MET A 1 7.53 -9.18 0.75
C MET A 1 8.88 -8.60 0.42
N TYR A 2 9.04 -7.27 0.26
CA TYR A 2 10.35 -6.67 -0.02
C TYR A 2 10.92 -6.01 1.23
N CYS A 3 12.23 -6.16 1.46
CA CYS A 3 12.94 -5.32 2.41
C CYS A 3 13.19 -3.94 1.78
N LEU A 4 12.72 -2.86 2.38
CA LEU A 4 12.88 -1.51 1.82
C LEU A 4 14.34 -1.01 1.86
N LYS A 5 15.21 -1.59 2.70
CA LYS A 5 16.64 -1.19 2.75
C LYS A 5 17.49 -1.78 1.64
N CYS A 6 17.27 -3.05 1.26
CA CYS A 6 18.10 -3.75 0.26
C CYS A 6 17.32 -4.28 -0.96
N PHE A 7 16.01 -4.12 -0.97
CA PHE A 7 15.09 -4.57 -2.01
C PHE A 7 15.10 -6.08 -2.32
N ARG A 8 15.67 -6.89 -1.41
CA ARG A 8 15.59 -8.35 -1.50
C ARG A 8 14.17 -8.80 -1.19
N GLU A 9 13.69 -9.74 -1.99
CA GLU A 9 12.40 -10.40 -1.79
C GLU A 9 12.51 -11.52 -0.77
N TYR A 10 11.49 -11.62 0.08
CA TYR A 10 11.34 -12.62 1.12
C TYR A 10 9.94 -13.24 1.10
N PRO A 11 9.81 -14.50 1.55
CA PRO A 11 8.53 -15.10 1.91
C PRO A 11 7.70 -14.21 2.85
N THR A 12 6.38 -14.35 2.81
CA THR A 12 5.46 -13.51 3.61
C THR A 12 5.49 -13.78 5.10
N ASP A 13 5.98 -14.95 5.50
CA ASP A 13 6.17 -15.42 6.88
C ASP A 13 7.57 -15.10 7.43
N THR A 14 8.41 -14.40 6.67
CA THR A 14 9.74 -13.99 7.14
C THR A 14 9.62 -12.72 7.98
N ASP A 15 10.13 -12.76 9.21
CA ASP A 15 10.06 -11.62 10.13
C ASP A 15 11.15 -10.58 9.87
N TYR A 16 12.38 -11.03 9.53
CA TYR A 16 13.55 -10.16 9.40
C TYR A 16 14.33 -10.37 8.10
N CYS A 17 14.93 -9.29 7.61
CA CYS A 17 15.90 -9.30 6.53
C CYS A 17 17.31 -9.53 7.09
N ASP A 18 17.91 -10.71 6.87
CA ASP A 18 19.22 -11.07 7.43
C ASP A 18 20.33 -10.05 7.13
N PRO A 19 20.51 -9.56 5.87
CA PRO A 19 21.58 -8.61 5.56
C PRO A 19 21.40 -7.23 6.21
N CYS A 20 20.17 -6.84 6.50
CA CYS A 20 19.85 -5.50 7.01
C CYS A 20 19.51 -5.50 8.50
N ASN A 21 19.35 -6.66 9.13
CA ASN A 21 18.77 -6.83 10.46
C ASN A 21 17.50 -5.97 10.66
N PHE A 22 16.63 -6.01 9.66
CA PHE A 22 15.50 -5.09 9.53
C PHE A 22 14.19 -5.87 9.54
N LEU A 23 13.25 -5.44 10.38
CA LEU A 23 11.92 -6.06 10.46
C LEU A 23 11.20 -5.84 9.12
N ILE A 24 10.70 -6.91 8.52
CA ILE A 24 9.97 -6.87 7.24
C ILE A 24 8.53 -7.36 7.35
N GLN A 25 8.10 -7.78 8.54
CA GLN A 25 6.71 -8.13 8.82
C GLN A 25 5.87 -6.90 9.16
N GLY A 26 4.57 -6.98 8.90
CA GLY A 26 3.58 -6.02 9.41
C GLY A 26 3.08 -6.41 10.80
N GLU A 27 2.42 -5.49 11.48
CA GLU A 27 1.84 -5.72 12.81
C GLU A 27 0.37 -5.27 12.83
N GLY A 28 -0.54 -6.16 13.26
CA GLY A 28 -1.97 -5.86 13.37
C GLY A 28 -2.58 -5.39 12.05
N LYS A 29 -3.11 -4.15 12.02
CA LYS A 29 -3.69 -3.53 10.82
C LYS A 29 -2.64 -2.92 9.89
N PHE A 30 -1.38 -2.86 10.29
CA PHE A 30 -0.36 -2.15 9.52
C PHE A 30 0.32 -3.07 8.53
N GLY A 31 0.32 -2.67 7.25
CA GLY A 31 1.04 -3.38 6.21
C GLY A 31 2.55 -3.38 6.49
N ALA A 32 3.22 -4.47 6.12
CA ALA A 32 4.66 -4.65 6.31
C ALA A 32 5.51 -3.48 5.79
N HIS A 33 5.21 -2.95 4.59
CA HIS A 33 5.97 -1.82 4.04
C HIS A 33 5.72 -0.51 4.80
N PHE A 34 4.54 -0.32 5.41
CA PHE A 34 4.29 0.83 6.30
C PHE A 34 5.15 0.73 7.55
N MET A 35 5.15 -0.43 8.22
CA MET A 35 5.95 -0.63 9.44
C MET A 35 7.44 -0.42 9.19
N GLN A 36 7.93 -0.86 8.02
CA GLN A 36 9.29 -0.58 7.57
C GLN A 36 9.55 0.93 7.42
N LEU A 37 8.62 1.71 6.85
CA LEU A 37 8.77 3.17 6.75
C LEU A 37 8.77 3.85 8.12
N VAL A 38 7.88 3.47 9.03
CA VAL A 38 7.82 4.02 10.40
C VAL A 38 9.16 3.82 11.09
N ARG A 39 9.67 2.59 11.08
CA ARG A 39 10.96 2.27 11.70
C ARG A 39 12.12 3.06 11.09
N VAL A 40 12.17 3.20 9.76
CA VAL A 40 13.20 4.04 9.10
C VAL A 40 13.07 5.51 9.49
N GLY A 41 11.83 6.01 9.64
CA GLY A 41 11.58 7.37 10.11
C GLY A 41 12.07 7.59 11.54
N GLU A 42 11.80 6.65 12.45
CA GLU A 42 12.31 6.66 13.83
C GLU A 42 13.84 6.59 13.86
N GLU A 43 14.44 5.65 13.14
CA GLU A 43 15.90 5.48 13.04
C GLU A 43 16.57 6.75 12.49
N ILE A 44 15.95 7.47 11.55
CA ILE A 44 16.47 8.77 11.08
C ILE A 44 16.32 9.87 12.11
N MET A 45 15.16 9.98 12.76
CA MET A 45 14.94 11.04 13.76
C MET A 45 15.83 10.89 14.99
N ASN A 46 16.35 9.69 15.23
CA ASN A 46 17.30 9.36 16.31
C ASN A 46 18.76 9.32 15.85
N ASP A 47 19.07 9.74 14.62
CA ASP A 47 20.42 9.73 14.03
C ASP A 47 21.09 8.33 13.96
N GLU A 48 20.30 7.25 13.98
CA GLU A 48 20.79 5.87 13.94
C GLU A 48 21.13 5.41 12.52
N ILE A 49 20.50 6.03 11.50
CA ILE A 49 20.80 5.77 10.09
C ILE A 49 21.07 7.07 9.33
N LYS A 50 21.87 6.96 8.26
CA LYS A 50 22.28 8.10 7.45
C LYS A 50 21.27 8.42 6.35
N PRO A 51 21.20 9.67 5.85
CA PRO A 51 20.30 10.07 4.76
C PRO A 51 20.32 9.18 3.50
N PRO A 52 21.46 8.60 3.05
CA PRO A 52 21.46 7.66 1.92
C PRO A 52 20.58 6.42 2.13
N VAL A 53 20.40 5.98 3.37
CA VAL A 53 19.51 4.84 3.69
C VAL A 53 18.06 5.22 3.45
N LEU A 54 17.63 6.42 3.90
CA LEU A 54 16.29 6.92 3.59
C LEU A 54 16.08 7.08 2.10
N SER A 55 17.04 7.65 1.38
CA SER A 55 16.92 7.80 -0.07
C SER A 55 16.66 6.45 -0.77
N ALA A 56 17.39 5.40 -0.38
CA ALA A 56 17.18 4.05 -0.91
C ALA A 56 15.80 3.48 -0.51
N VAL A 57 15.36 3.68 0.73
CA VAL A 57 14.04 3.24 1.22
C VAL A 57 12.91 3.91 0.46
N LEU A 58 12.98 5.22 0.24
CA LEU A 58 11.97 5.97 -0.50
C LEU A 58 11.90 5.50 -1.96
N GLU A 59 13.05 5.29 -2.60
CA GLU A 59 13.12 4.76 -3.96
C GLU A 59 12.49 3.35 -4.05
N ASN A 60 12.84 2.47 -3.12
CA ASN A 60 12.34 1.10 -3.07
C ASN A 60 10.84 1.04 -2.80
N MET A 61 10.32 1.89 -1.92
CA MET A 61 8.88 2.01 -1.72
C MET A 61 8.17 2.53 -2.99
N GLY A 62 8.79 3.48 -3.70
CA GLY A 62 8.29 3.94 -5.00
C GLY A 62 8.15 2.81 -6.02
N LYS A 63 9.12 1.89 -6.06
CA LYS A 63 9.04 0.68 -6.92
C LYS A 63 7.89 -0.24 -6.51
N VAL A 64 7.69 -0.46 -5.21
CA VAL A 64 6.56 -1.27 -4.71
C VAL A 64 5.22 -0.65 -5.12
N LEU A 65 5.04 0.66 -4.88
CA LEU A 65 3.81 1.37 -5.22
C LEU A 65 3.52 1.32 -6.72
N PHE A 66 4.55 1.46 -7.56
CA PHE A 66 4.41 1.33 -9.01
C PHE A 66 3.88 -0.05 -9.43
N VAL A 67 4.40 -1.13 -8.83
CA VAL A 67 3.92 -2.49 -9.12
C VAL A 67 2.47 -2.68 -8.68
N VAL A 68 2.11 -2.18 -7.49
CA VAL A 68 0.73 -2.28 -6.97
C VAL A 68 -0.24 -1.49 -7.84
N GLU A 69 0.10 -0.26 -8.20
CA GLU A 69 -0.72 0.58 -9.08
C GLU A 69 -0.93 -0.07 -10.45
N LYS A 70 0.14 -0.58 -11.07
CA LYS A 70 0.03 -1.28 -12.36
C LYS A 70 -0.84 -2.52 -12.27
N ARG A 71 -0.78 -3.24 -11.16
CA ARG A 71 -1.65 -4.41 -10.94
C ARG A 71 -3.11 -4.00 -10.79
N LEU A 72 -3.40 -2.93 -10.04
CA LEU A 72 -4.76 -2.40 -9.88
C LEU A 72 -5.34 -1.92 -11.23
N GLU A 73 -4.55 -1.20 -12.03
CA GLU A 73 -4.94 -0.79 -13.39
C GLU A 73 -5.31 -2.00 -14.25
N LEU A 74 -4.47 -3.05 -14.28
CA LEU A 74 -4.75 -4.27 -15.04
C LEU A 74 -5.99 -5.02 -14.55
N GLU A 75 -6.19 -5.11 -13.22
CA GLU A 75 -7.39 -5.72 -12.63
C GLU A 75 -8.65 -4.90 -12.98
N THR A 76 -8.55 -3.57 -13.10
CA THR A 76 -9.64 -2.69 -13.58
C THR A 76 -10.03 -3.00 -15.02
N ASP A 77 -9.04 -3.04 -15.91
CA ASP A 77 -9.25 -3.21 -17.34
C ASP A 77 -9.75 -4.62 -17.65
N SER A 78 -9.20 -5.63 -16.98
CA SER A 78 -9.56 -7.05 -17.20
C SER A 78 -10.90 -7.45 -16.60
N ALA A 79 -11.41 -6.73 -15.59
CA ALA A 79 -12.73 -6.96 -15.02
C ALA A 79 -13.88 -6.60 -15.97
N GLY A 80 -13.61 -6.00 -17.14
CA GLY A 80 -14.65 -5.65 -18.11
C GLY A 80 -15.70 -4.71 -17.51
N LEU A 81 -15.30 -3.89 -16.52
CA LEU A 81 -16.22 -3.08 -15.73
C LEU A 81 -17.07 -2.18 -16.62
N ALA A 82 -16.53 -1.67 -17.73
CA ALA A 82 -17.29 -0.87 -18.69
C ALA A 82 -18.57 -1.57 -19.20
N GLU A 83 -18.51 -2.88 -19.41
CA GLU A 83 -19.59 -3.73 -19.94
C GLU A 83 -20.44 -4.38 -18.83
N SER A 84 -20.04 -4.22 -17.56
CA SER A 84 -20.75 -4.80 -16.42
C SER A 84 -22.04 -4.03 -16.07
N PRO A 85 -23.03 -4.70 -15.46
CA PRO A 85 -24.22 -4.04 -14.91
C PRO A 85 -23.85 -2.96 -13.88
N ASP A 86 -24.69 -1.92 -13.77
CA ASP A 86 -24.43 -0.79 -12.86
C ASP A 86 -24.29 -1.20 -11.38
N GLU A 87 -24.98 -2.27 -10.96
CA GLU A 87 -24.84 -2.82 -9.61
C GLU A 87 -23.45 -3.43 -9.37
N VAL A 88 -22.88 -4.11 -10.36
CA VAL A 88 -21.53 -4.66 -10.30
C VAL A 88 -20.50 -3.54 -10.30
N LYS A 89 -20.68 -2.52 -11.16
CA LYS A 89 -19.80 -1.34 -11.21
C LYS A 89 -19.71 -0.64 -9.86
N LYS A 90 -20.85 -0.33 -9.24
CA LYS A 90 -20.90 0.35 -7.93
C LYS A 90 -20.18 -0.41 -6.83
N VAL A 91 -20.31 -1.74 -6.82
CA VAL A 91 -19.71 -2.61 -5.81
C VAL A 91 -18.19 -2.65 -5.94
N VAL A 92 -17.64 -2.47 -7.15
CA VAL A 92 -16.21 -2.59 -7.44
C VAL A 92 -15.49 -1.23 -7.49
N GLU A 93 -16.15 -0.17 -7.99
CA GLU A 93 -15.58 1.17 -8.14
C GLU A 93 -15.15 1.80 -6.81
N GLN A 94 -15.94 1.61 -5.75
CA GLN A 94 -15.68 2.24 -4.46
C GLN A 94 -14.41 1.68 -3.76
N PRO A 95 -14.22 0.36 -3.60
CA PRO A 95 -12.95 -0.19 -3.11
C PRO A 95 -11.73 0.31 -3.90
N MET A 96 -11.85 0.39 -5.23
CA MET A 96 -10.76 0.81 -6.11
C MET A 96 -10.43 2.30 -5.95
N SER A 97 -11.45 3.14 -5.78
CA SER A 97 -11.25 4.56 -5.51
C SER A 97 -10.43 4.77 -4.23
N TYR A 98 -10.72 4.02 -3.17
CA TYR A 98 -9.92 4.05 -1.93
C TYR A 98 -8.50 3.53 -2.14
N ALA A 99 -8.31 2.48 -2.95
CA ALA A 99 -6.97 1.96 -3.25
C ALA A 99 -6.10 3.01 -3.96
N LEU A 100 -6.66 3.68 -4.98
CA LEU A 100 -5.97 4.72 -5.74
C LEU A 100 -5.69 5.96 -4.89
N GLU A 101 -6.63 6.38 -4.04
CA GLU A 101 -6.40 7.46 -3.08
C GLU A 101 -5.27 7.09 -2.11
N GLY A 102 -5.26 5.85 -1.59
CA GLY A 102 -4.21 5.34 -0.72
C GLY A 102 -2.82 5.41 -1.40
N ILE A 103 -2.70 4.97 -2.64
CA ILE A 103 -1.44 5.05 -3.42
C ILE A 103 -1.00 6.50 -3.60
N SER A 104 -1.94 7.39 -3.91
CA SER A 104 -1.66 8.83 -4.04
C SER A 104 -1.13 9.43 -2.74
N CYS A 105 -1.79 9.15 -1.60
CA CYS A 105 -1.35 9.59 -0.27
C CYS A 105 0.05 9.05 0.07
N TYR A 106 0.35 7.79 -0.27
CA TYR A 106 1.68 7.23 -0.09
C TYR A 106 2.74 8.00 -0.88
N ARG A 107 2.49 8.27 -2.17
CA ARG A 107 3.43 9.03 -3.03
C ARG A 107 3.68 10.44 -2.49
N GLU A 108 2.64 11.10 -1.99
CA GLU A 108 2.78 12.41 -1.33
C GLU A 108 3.61 12.30 -0.06
N GLY A 109 3.36 11.29 0.77
CA GLY A 109 4.14 10.99 1.97
C GLY A 109 5.63 10.81 1.66
N LEU A 110 5.97 9.97 0.68
CA LEU A 110 7.36 9.75 0.25
C LEU A 110 8.03 11.04 -0.26
N LYS A 111 7.29 11.85 -1.03
CA LYS A 111 7.80 13.15 -1.51
C LYS A 111 8.07 14.11 -0.36
N THR A 112 7.20 14.13 0.64
CA THR A 112 7.36 14.94 1.86
C THR A 112 8.58 14.48 2.65
N MET A 113 8.71 13.17 2.92
CA MET A 113 9.91 12.62 3.57
C MET A 113 11.19 12.93 2.78
N GLY A 114 11.13 12.91 1.45
CA GLY A 114 12.27 13.26 0.60
C GLY A 114 12.82 14.66 0.84
N ARG A 115 12.00 15.62 1.29
CA ARG A 115 12.45 16.98 1.63
C ARG A 115 13.39 17.01 2.84
N TYR A 116 13.34 16.00 3.71
CA TYR A 116 14.31 15.84 4.79
C TYR A 116 15.74 15.74 4.25
N LEU A 117 15.95 15.08 3.10
CA LEU A 117 17.29 14.90 2.53
C LEU A 117 17.99 16.23 2.26
N ASP A 118 17.24 17.27 1.89
CA ASP A 118 17.78 18.62 1.62
C ASP A 118 17.78 19.53 2.85
N LYS A 119 16.73 19.44 3.68
CA LYS A 119 16.44 20.41 4.74
C LYS A 119 16.87 19.94 6.13
N GLN A 120 17.03 18.63 6.31
CA GLN A 120 17.35 17.98 7.59
C GLN A 120 16.36 18.39 8.71
N ASP A 121 15.10 18.61 8.34
CA ASP A 121 14.03 18.99 9.26
C ASP A 121 13.12 17.78 9.54
N ASN A 122 13.11 17.33 10.79
CA ASN A 122 12.33 16.18 11.26
C ASN A 122 10.81 16.36 11.06
N ALA A 123 10.31 17.59 10.87
CA ALA A 123 8.92 17.82 10.51
C ALA A 123 8.52 17.08 9.23
N TYR A 124 9.41 17.03 8.23
CA TYR A 124 9.14 16.32 6.97
C TYR A 124 9.04 14.81 7.12
N ILE A 125 9.78 14.21 8.05
CA ILE A 125 9.64 12.79 8.37
C ILE A 125 8.28 12.54 9.01
N LYS A 126 7.91 13.35 10.02
CA LYS A 126 6.63 13.22 10.74
C LYS A 126 5.42 13.40 9.83
N GLU A 127 5.41 14.47 9.03
CA GLU A 127 4.34 14.76 8.07
C GLU A 127 4.22 13.65 7.02
N GLY A 128 5.37 13.16 6.52
CA GLY A 128 5.40 12.07 5.56
C GLY A 128 4.87 10.75 6.12
N LEU A 129 5.19 10.43 7.38
CA LEU A 129 4.66 9.24 8.07
C LEU A 129 3.15 9.36 8.32
N ALA A 130 2.63 10.53 8.66
CA ALA A 130 1.19 10.74 8.83
C ALA A 130 0.41 10.52 7.51
N LEU A 131 0.98 10.96 6.38
CA LEU A 131 0.41 10.69 5.05
C LEU A 131 0.46 9.19 4.70
N ALA A 132 1.56 8.50 5.04
CA ALA A 132 1.70 7.06 4.86
C ALA A 132 0.74 6.26 5.75
N GLU A 133 0.43 6.73 6.96
CA GLU A 133 -0.55 6.10 7.85
C GLU A 133 -1.96 6.21 7.27
N ARG A 134 -2.36 7.42 6.83
CA ARG A 134 -3.63 7.63 6.12
C ARG A 134 -3.73 6.73 4.88
N ALA A 135 -2.64 6.61 4.12
CA ALA A 135 -2.58 5.73 2.96
C ALA A 135 -2.81 4.26 3.35
N ASN A 136 -2.17 3.78 4.41
CA ASN A 136 -2.36 2.43 4.94
C ASN A 136 -3.82 2.19 5.37
N ASP A 137 -4.45 3.15 6.05
CA ASP A 137 -5.86 3.05 6.45
C ASP A 137 -6.81 2.98 5.23
N LEU A 138 -6.56 3.77 4.18
CA LEU A 138 -7.32 3.72 2.92
C LEU A 138 -7.17 2.37 2.20
N LEU A 139 -5.97 1.81 2.17
CA LEU A 139 -5.72 0.50 1.57
C LEU A 139 -6.38 -0.64 2.36
N ASN A 140 -6.39 -0.55 3.69
CA ASN A 140 -7.11 -1.51 4.52
C ASN A 140 -8.62 -1.43 4.31
N LEU A 141 -9.18 -0.23 4.29
CA LEU A 141 -10.59 -0.02 4.00
C LEU A 141 -10.95 -0.57 2.61
N SER A 142 -10.13 -0.28 1.60
CA SER A 142 -10.28 -0.84 0.27
C SER A 142 -10.34 -2.37 0.29
N ARG A 143 -9.41 -3.03 1.00
CA ARG A 143 -9.40 -4.49 1.15
C ARG A 143 -10.67 -5.03 1.82
N GLU A 144 -11.09 -4.44 2.94
CA GLU A 144 -12.32 -4.84 3.65
C GLU A 144 -13.55 -4.72 2.75
N MET A 145 -13.62 -3.63 1.97
CA MET A 145 -14.70 -3.42 1.02
C MET A 145 -14.64 -4.39 -0.15
N SER A 146 -13.45 -4.75 -0.65
CA SER A 146 -13.28 -5.77 -1.69
C SER A 146 -13.76 -7.14 -1.22
N GLU A 147 -13.51 -7.52 0.04
CA GLU A 147 -14.02 -8.77 0.61
C GLU A 147 -15.55 -8.78 0.76
N HIS A 148 -16.14 -7.64 1.10
CA HIS A 148 -17.60 -7.48 1.08
C HIS A 148 -18.14 -7.55 -0.35
N ALA A 149 -17.52 -6.84 -1.28
CA ALA A 149 -17.88 -6.81 -2.69
C ALA A 149 -17.87 -8.21 -3.33
N ALA A 150 -16.83 -9.01 -3.06
CA ALA A 150 -16.75 -10.38 -3.55
C ALA A 150 -17.97 -11.23 -3.13
N ARG A 151 -18.39 -11.13 -1.86
CA ARG A 151 -19.58 -11.84 -1.35
C ARG A 151 -20.88 -11.36 -1.98
N GLU A 152 -21.00 -10.06 -2.25
CA GLU A 152 -22.19 -9.52 -2.92
C GLU A 152 -22.24 -9.96 -4.40
N LEU A 153 -21.11 -10.00 -5.09
CA LEU A 153 -21.01 -10.48 -6.46
C LEU A 153 -21.37 -11.97 -6.57
N GLU A 154 -20.97 -12.80 -5.60
CA GLU A 154 -21.39 -14.20 -5.52
C GLU A 154 -22.91 -14.34 -5.45
N LYS A 155 -23.58 -13.54 -4.59
CA LYS A 155 -25.06 -13.55 -4.47
C LYS A 155 -25.76 -13.11 -5.75
N ILE A 156 -25.23 -12.09 -6.44
CA ILE A 156 -25.76 -11.62 -7.73
C ILE A 156 -25.65 -12.74 -8.78
N GLY A 157 -24.52 -13.45 -8.80
CA GLY A 157 -24.31 -14.62 -9.68
C GLY A 157 -25.28 -15.77 -9.39
N GLU A 158 -25.52 -16.07 -8.12
CA GLU A 158 -26.47 -17.12 -7.69
C GLU A 158 -27.93 -16.77 -8.00
N GLY A 159 -28.34 -15.51 -7.78
CA GLY A 159 -29.68 -15.03 -8.10
C GLY A 159 -30.00 -15.03 -9.59
N SER A 160 -28.97 -14.84 -10.42
CA SER A 160 -29.08 -14.89 -11.89
C SER A 160 -29.21 -16.33 -12.41
N ALA A 161 -28.58 -17.31 -11.75
CA ALA A 161 -28.67 -18.73 -12.10
C ALA A 161 -30.00 -19.37 -11.66
N GLY A 162 -30.59 -18.90 -10.55
CA GLY A 162 -31.89 -19.39 -10.06
C GLY A 162 -33.11 -18.91 -10.85
N ALA A 163 -32.99 -17.82 -11.63
CA ALA A 163 -34.07 -17.26 -12.45
C ALA A 163 -34.22 -17.91 -13.84
N MET A 164 -33.37 -18.90 -14.17
CA MET A 164 -33.40 -19.62 -15.46
C MET A 164 -33.99 -21.05 -15.39
N ASN A 165 -34.63 -21.43 -14.28
CA ASN A 165 -35.33 -22.71 -14.13
C ASN A 165 -36.86 -22.53 -14.00
#